data_AF-A0A494XJH8-F1
#
_entry.id   AF-A0A494XJH8-F1
#
_cell.length_a   1.000
_cell.length_b   1.000
_cell.length_c   1.000
_cell.angle_alpha   90.00
_cell.angle_beta   90.00
_cell.angle_gamma   90.00
#
_symmetry.space_group_name_H-M   'P 1'
#
loop_
_entity.id
_entity.type
_entity.pdbx_description
1 polymer ?
#
loop_
_entity_poly.entity_id
_entity_poly.type
_entity_poly.pdbx_seq_one_letter_code
_entity_poly.pdbx_strand_id
1 'polypeptide(L)'
;MSRLGIEHDHGLIYEGPENPSHLTVPTPIISQCALIESPSDLGKLPRGMLSDPFRWIFREDSFDPVSRVRRGRLFQPFERANRVSYFVEAHPNLLSDSRRRTEDGRVQKELNVFIHCTELLGRANRGEGLQLAIGNAQAHSLWRILQTEQTVSQDVLVTLRAESAFGVLPALNIDQAPDETRKSVSDAYERVMQVAYRDSPTSVVDQCRNLCAVVSARWLYKLTGNRAMLDEDLGDSITAVKKHFGEKEQRLIRASLETVNLLHPRGKDNERERYKLREVSKEDAELALHATGFLLRELGWGR
;
A
#
# COMPACT_ATOMS: atom_id res chain seq x y z
N MET A 1 6.61 -28.12 10.63
CA MET A 1 6.88 -26.69 10.43
C MET A 1 7.21 -26.48 8.97
N SER A 2 6.46 -25.69 8.20
CA SER A 2 6.78 -25.61 6.78
C SER A 2 8.18 -25.02 6.51
N ARG A 3 8.82 -25.55 5.48
CA ARG A 3 10.02 -25.04 4.83
C ARG A 3 9.64 -24.50 3.47
N LEU A 4 10.25 -23.39 3.10
CA LEU A 4 10.21 -22.84 1.76
C LEU A 4 11.62 -22.88 1.19
N GLY A 5 11.80 -23.47 0.02
CA GLY A 5 13.05 -23.54 -0.72
C GLY A 5 12.94 -22.71 -1.99
N ILE A 6 13.91 -21.83 -2.23
CA ILE A 6 14.04 -21.06 -3.47
C ILE A 6 15.27 -21.58 -4.21
N GLU A 7 15.06 -22.12 -5.40
CA GLU A 7 16.12 -22.66 -6.25
C GLU A 7 16.81 -21.58 -7.08
N HIS A 8 18.11 -21.74 -7.32
CA HIS A 8 18.96 -20.70 -7.91
C HIS A 8 18.92 -20.61 -9.43
N ASP A 9 18.81 -21.74 -10.15
CA ASP A 9 19.03 -21.74 -11.60
C ASP A 9 17.79 -21.30 -12.39
N HIS A 10 16.60 -21.69 -11.92
CA HIS A 10 15.32 -21.48 -12.59
C HIS A 10 14.30 -20.72 -11.73
N GLY A 11 14.63 -20.43 -10.47
CA GLY A 11 13.72 -19.75 -9.53
C GLY A 11 12.55 -20.62 -9.09
N LEU A 12 12.70 -21.95 -9.15
CA LEU A 12 11.65 -22.87 -8.73
C LEU A 12 11.46 -22.83 -7.22
N ILE A 13 10.19 -22.98 -6.80
CA ILE A 13 9.80 -22.89 -5.40
C ILE A 13 9.37 -24.25 -4.90
N TYR A 14 9.92 -24.65 -3.77
CA TYR A 14 9.62 -25.90 -3.12
C TYR A 14 9.10 -25.68 -1.70
N GLU A 15 8.12 -26.47 -1.28
CA GLU A 15 7.54 -26.44 0.07
C GLU A 15 7.54 -27.84 0.71
N GLY A 16 7.50 -27.89 2.05
CA GLY A 16 7.30 -29.16 2.77
C GLY A 16 7.44 -29.04 4.29
N PRO A 17 6.95 -30.02 5.08
CA PRO A 17 6.82 -29.91 6.54
C PRO A 17 8.12 -30.06 7.34
N GLU A 18 9.19 -30.53 6.71
CA GLU A 18 10.52 -30.70 7.33
C GLU A 18 11.63 -30.25 6.40
N ASN A 19 11.49 -30.56 5.11
CA ASN A 19 12.37 -30.18 4.01
C ASN A 19 11.56 -29.57 2.86
N PRO A 20 12.11 -28.63 2.08
CA PRO A 20 11.45 -28.07 0.91
C PRO A 20 11.54 -29.06 -0.27
N SER A 21 10.77 -30.14 -0.22
CA SER A 21 10.85 -31.27 -1.16
C SER A 21 9.82 -31.23 -2.28
N HIS A 22 8.65 -30.64 -2.04
CA HIS A 22 7.54 -30.67 -2.99
C HIS A 22 7.56 -29.44 -3.88
N LEU A 23 7.44 -29.64 -5.18
CA LEU A 23 7.41 -28.52 -6.12
C LEU A 23 6.06 -27.80 -6.03
N THR A 24 6.08 -26.48 -5.83
CA THR A 24 4.85 -25.68 -5.82
C THR A 24 4.48 -25.28 -7.25
N VAL A 25 3.36 -25.82 -7.76
CA VAL A 25 2.82 -25.52 -9.09
C VAL A 25 1.35 -25.07 -8.98
N PRO A 26 0.96 -23.92 -9.58
CA PRO A 26 1.82 -22.95 -10.27
C PRO A 26 2.83 -22.30 -9.30
N THR A 27 3.93 -21.78 -9.85
CA THR A 27 4.96 -21.10 -9.06
C THR A 27 4.32 -19.93 -8.30
N PRO A 28 4.41 -19.89 -6.97
CA PRO A 28 3.75 -18.87 -6.16
C PRO A 28 4.45 -17.52 -6.31
N ILE A 29 3.70 -16.45 -6.07
CA ILE A 29 4.28 -15.10 -5.98
C ILE A 29 5.01 -14.99 -4.64
N ILE A 30 6.33 -14.84 -4.71
CA ILE A 30 7.18 -14.61 -3.56
C ILE A 30 7.95 -13.30 -3.72
N SER A 31 8.25 -12.64 -2.61
CA SER A 31 9.03 -11.41 -2.60
C SER A 31 9.84 -11.32 -1.32
N GLN A 32 11.05 -10.77 -1.42
CA GLN A 32 11.77 -10.37 -0.21
C GLN A 32 10.98 -9.27 0.51
N CYS A 33 11.07 -9.25 1.83
CA CYS A 33 10.43 -8.23 2.63
C CYS A 33 11.24 -7.86 3.86
N ALA A 34 10.92 -6.70 4.43
CA ALA A 34 11.50 -6.23 5.68
C ALA A 34 10.41 -5.61 6.56
N LEU A 35 10.48 -5.88 7.86
CA LEU A 35 9.67 -5.19 8.85
C LEU A 35 10.22 -3.77 9.06
N ILE A 36 9.34 -2.79 9.07
CA ILE A 36 9.66 -1.37 9.28
C ILE A 36 9.13 -0.98 10.66
N GLU A 37 10.06 -0.81 11.61
CA GLU A 37 9.77 -0.36 12.97
C GLU A 37 10.02 1.16 13.10
N SER A 38 10.91 1.70 12.27
CA SER A 38 11.24 3.11 12.18
C SER A 38 11.46 3.54 10.73
N PRO A 39 11.33 4.85 10.41
CA PRO A 39 11.62 5.36 9.06
C PRO A 39 13.05 5.04 8.57
N SER A 40 14.01 4.87 9.48
CA SER A 40 15.40 4.54 9.13
C SER A 40 15.56 3.14 8.53
N ASP A 41 14.60 2.24 8.75
CA ASP A 41 14.67 0.85 8.25
C ASP A 41 14.47 0.75 6.74
N LEU A 42 13.90 1.79 6.11
CA LEU A 42 13.84 1.91 4.65
C LEU A 42 15.23 1.94 3.98
N GLY A 43 16.27 2.36 4.72
CA GLY A 43 17.65 2.29 4.25
C GLY A 43 18.23 0.86 4.24
N LYS A 44 17.56 -0.10 4.88
CA LYS A 44 18.03 -1.48 5.10
C LYS A 44 17.29 -2.51 4.25
N LEU A 45 16.49 -2.05 3.26
CA LEU A 45 15.70 -2.91 2.41
C LEU A 45 16.56 -3.95 1.66
N PRO A 46 15.97 -5.11 1.33
CA PRO A 46 16.67 -6.17 0.60
C PRO A 46 17.25 -5.66 -0.72
N ARG A 47 18.41 -6.14 -1.14
CA ARG A 47 19.04 -5.78 -2.44
C ARG A 47 18.82 -6.81 -3.55
N GLY A 48 17.89 -7.74 -3.34
CA GLY A 48 17.63 -8.86 -4.24
C GLY A 48 18.28 -10.16 -3.79
N MET A 49 17.76 -11.28 -4.29
CA MET A 49 18.14 -12.63 -3.86
C MET A 49 19.62 -12.98 -4.13
N LEU A 50 20.24 -12.40 -5.16
CA LEU A 50 21.65 -12.67 -5.48
C LEU A 50 22.61 -11.99 -4.51
N SER A 51 22.30 -10.75 -4.11
CA SER A 51 23.17 -9.93 -3.26
C SER A 51 22.90 -10.11 -1.78
N ASP A 52 21.64 -10.38 -1.42
CA ASP A 52 21.16 -10.37 -0.05
C ASP A 52 20.08 -11.47 0.14
N PRO A 53 20.43 -12.76 0.00
CA PRO A 53 19.47 -13.88 0.00
C PRO A 53 18.79 -14.10 1.35
N PHE A 54 19.41 -13.68 2.44
CA PHE A 54 18.97 -14.00 3.81
C PHE A 54 18.06 -12.92 4.39
N ARG A 55 16.97 -12.64 3.68
CA ARG A 55 15.91 -11.73 4.12
C ARG A 55 14.61 -12.48 4.34
N TRP A 56 13.66 -11.86 5.02
CA TRP A 56 12.33 -12.44 5.13
C TRP A 56 11.71 -12.55 3.74
N ILE A 57 10.89 -13.58 3.54
CA ILE A 57 10.15 -13.83 2.30
C ILE A 57 8.67 -13.75 2.62
N PHE A 58 7.96 -12.92 1.87
CA PHE A 58 6.51 -12.92 1.81
C PHE A 58 6.06 -13.78 0.63
N ARG A 59 5.28 -14.82 0.91
CA ARG A 59 4.58 -15.62 -0.08
C ARG A 59 3.12 -15.18 -0.11
N GLU A 60 2.70 -14.63 -1.24
CA GLU A 60 1.31 -14.15 -1.40
C GLU A 60 0.36 -15.34 -1.61
N ASP A 61 -0.70 -15.39 -0.80
CA ASP A 61 -1.77 -16.38 -0.92
C ASP A 61 -3.00 -15.78 -1.61
N SER A 62 -3.29 -14.50 -1.36
CA SER A 62 -4.34 -13.76 -2.07
C SER A 62 -4.13 -12.24 -2.06
N PHE A 63 -4.71 -11.58 -3.05
CA PHE A 63 -4.78 -10.12 -3.15
C PHE A 63 -6.18 -9.70 -3.60
N ASP A 64 -6.82 -8.85 -2.81
CA ASP A 64 -8.03 -8.14 -3.19
C ASP A 64 -7.67 -6.73 -3.68
N PRO A 65 -7.81 -6.44 -4.99
CA PRO A 65 -7.47 -5.13 -5.54
C PRO A 65 -8.44 -4.02 -5.12
N VAL A 66 -9.67 -4.34 -4.72
CA VAL A 66 -10.69 -3.36 -4.33
C VAL A 66 -10.43 -2.88 -2.91
N SER A 67 -10.34 -3.81 -1.94
CA SER A 67 -10.01 -3.45 -0.55
C SER A 67 -8.53 -3.15 -0.34
N ARG A 68 -7.69 -3.49 -1.33
CA ARG A 68 -6.22 -3.40 -1.30
C ARG A 68 -5.66 -4.14 -0.09
N VAL A 69 -6.21 -5.33 0.12
CA VAL A 69 -5.79 -6.25 1.18
C VAL A 69 -5.03 -7.40 0.54
N ARG A 70 -3.86 -7.71 1.10
CA ARG A 70 -3.09 -8.90 0.78
C ARG A 70 -3.14 -9.86 1.95
N ARG A 71 -3.17 -11.15 1.66
CA ARG A 71 -3.00 -12.20 2.66
C ARG A 71 -1.88 -13.12 2.20
N GLY A 72 -1.00 -13.50 3.11
CA GLY A 72 0.13 -14.35 2.75
C GLY A 72 0.97 -14.79 3.93
N ARG A 73 1.87 -15.72 3.67
CA ARG A 73 2.73 -16.37 4.68
C ARG A 73 4.10 -15.71 4.72
N LEU A 74 4.60 -15.50 5.92
CA LEU A 74 5.94 -14.95 6.15
C LEU A 74 6.92 -16.03 6.55
N PHE A 75 8.08 -15.99 5.92
CA PHE A 75 9.21 -16.86 6.18
C PHE A 75 10.44 -16.05 6.52
N GLN A 76 11.27 -16.57 7.42
CA GLN A 76 12.59 -16.06 7.76
C GLN A 76 13.67 -17.05 7.31
N PRO A 77 14.93 -16.62 7.09
CA PRO A 77 16.01 -17.53 6.77
C PRO A 77 16.16 -18.62 7.83
N PHE A 78 16.21 -19.89 7.42
CA PHE A 78 16.44 -20.98 8.37
C PHE A 78 17.92 -21.13 8.70
N GLU A 79 18.74 -21.18 7.65
CA GLU A 79 20.19 -21.26 7.74
C GLU A 79 20.78 -20.06 6.99
N ARG A 80 21.92 -19.56 7.45
CA ARG A 80 22.69 -18.53 6.73
C ARG A 80 23.65 -19.15 5.69
N ALA A 81 23.39 -20.40 5.32
CA ALA A 81 24.09 -21.09 4.25
C ALA A 81 23.39 -20.80 2.91
N ASN A 82 24.16 -20.27 1.95
CA ASN A 82 23.68 -20.04 0.60
C ASN A 82 23.87 -21.35 -0.18
N ARG A 83 22.88 -21.76 -0.98
CA ARG A 83 22.98 -22.96 -1.84
C ARG A 83 23.18 -24.27 -1.06
N VAL A 84 22.16 -24.66 -0.29
CA VAL A 84 22.14 -25.96 0.38
C VAL A 84 21.53 -27.00 -0.56
N SER A 85 22.14 -28.17 -0.63
CA SER A 85 21.71 -29.23 -1.55
C SER A 85 20.58 -30.08 -0.97
N TYR A 86 19.48 -30.22 -1.70
CA TYR A 86 18.33 -31.04 -1.34
C TYR A 86 17.88 -31.93 -2.49
N PHE A 87 17.36 -33.11 -2.16
CA PHE A 87 16.58 -33.92 -3.10
C PHE A 87 15.13 -33.43 -3.10
N VAL A 88 14.70 -32.92 -4.24
CA VAL A 88 13.36 -32.34 -4.45
C VAL A 88 12.64 -33.04 -5.59
N GLU A 89 11.32 -32.91 -5.66
CA GLU A 89 10.53 -33.38 -6.80
C GLU A 89 11.03 -32.76 -8.11
N ALA A 90 11.28 -33.60 -9.11
CA ALA A 90 11.67 -33.13 -10.44
C ALA A 90 10.54 -32.33 -11.10
N HIS A 91 10.87 -31.18 -11.69
CA HIS A 91 9.88 -30.43 -12.45
C HIS A 91 9.50 -31.20 -13.73
N PRO A 92 8.21 -31.50 -13.97
CA PRO A 92 7.80 -32.42 -15.03
C PRO A 92 8.16 -31.94 -16.44
N ASN A 93 8.21 -30.62 -16.64
CA ASN A 93 8.49 -30.01 -17.95
C ASN A 93 9.93 -29.46 -18.10
N LEU A 94 10.83 -29.74 -17.15
CA LEU A 94 12.20 -29.22 -17.20
C LEU A 94 13.17 -30.30 -17.66
N LEU A 95 13.75 -30.13 -18.86
CA LEU A 95 14.63 -31.13 -19.47
C LEU A 95 15.85 -31.50 -18.61
N SER A 96 16.41 -30.55 -17.86
CA SER A 96 17.54 -30.82 -16.95
C SER A 96 17.14 -31.78 -15.83
N ASP A 97 15.91 -31.65 -15.33
CA ASP A 97 15.39 -32.50 -14.27
C ASP A 97 15.08 -33.88 -14.82
N SER A 98 14.42 -33.97 -15.97
CA SER A 98 14.11 -35.26 -16.61
C SER A 98 15.35 -36.13 -16.83
N ARG A 99 16.51 -35.51 -17.11
CA ARG A 99 17.78 -36.23 -17.34
C ARG A 99 18.50 -36.65 -16.06
N ARG A 100 18.27 -35.95 -14.96
CA ARG A 100 18.96 -36.16 -13.66
C ARG A 100 18.07 -36.80 -12.62
N ARG A 101 16.81 -37.08 -12.97
CA ARG A 101 15.79 -37.64 -12.09
C ARG A 101 16.20 -39.04 -11.63
N THR A 102 16.16 -39.27 -10.33
CA THR A 102 16.31 -40.59 -9.71
C THR A 102 15.05 -41.44 -9.92
N GLU A 103 15.13 -42.75 -9.66
CA GLU A 103 13.99 -43.68 -9.90
C GLU A 103 12.75 -43.33 -9.07
N ASP A 104 12.95 -42.80 -7.86
CA ASP A 104 11.88 -42.29 -6.97
C ASP A 104 11.33 -40.93 -7.41
N GLY A 105 11.84 -40.40 -8.51
CA GLY A 105 11.31 -39.25 -9.17
C GLY A 105 11.85 -37.90 -8.70
N ARG A 106 12.88 -37.88 -7.87
CA ARG A 106 13.51 -36.68 -7.32
C ARG A 106 14.74 -36.26 -8.09
N VAL A 107 15.25 -35.07 -7.83
CA VAL A 107 16.49 -34.54 -8.39
C VAL A 107 17.19 -33.70 -7.33
N GLN A 108 18.52 -33.70 -7.34
CA GLN A 108 19.31 -32.87 -6.44
C GLN A 108 19.37 -31.42 -6.96
N LYS A 109 19.01 -30.45 -6.11
CA LYS A 109 19.07 -29.01 -6.41
C LYS A 109 19.68 -28.20 -5.28
N GLU A 110 20.24 -27.04 -5.60
CA GLU A 110 20.73 -26.06 -4.63
C GLU A 110 19.64 -25.04 -4.31
N LEU A 111 19.32 -24.90 -3.02
CA LEU A 111 18.23 -24.05 -2.53
C LEU A 111 18.72 -23.07 -1.46
N ASN A 112 18.03 -21.93 -1.37
CA ASN A 112 17.97 -21.13 -0.14
C ASN A 112 16.73 -21.53 0.65
N VAL A 113 16.91 -21.89 1.92
CA VAL A 113 15.84 -22.46 2.75
C VAL A 113 15.38 -21.48 3.83
N PHE A 114 14.07 -21.35 3.93
CA PHE A 114 13.37 -20.49 4.86
C PHE A 114 12.42 -21.32 5.72
N ILE A 115 12.09 -20.78 6.89
CA ILE A 115 11.14 -21.34 7.87
C ILE A 115 10.11 -20.27 8.22
N HIS A 116 8.94 -20.66 8.71
CA HIS A 116 7.94 -19.72 9.23
C HIS A 116 8.57 -18.63 10.14
N CYS A 117 8.10 -17.39 9.98
CA CYS A 117 8.71 -16.22 10.61
C CYS A 117 8.33 -16.05 12.08
N THR A 118 8.93 -16.85 12.97
CA THR A 118 8.76 -16.73 14.43
C THR A 118 9.25 -15.38 14.98
N GLU A 119 10.20 -14.74 14.29
CA GLU A 119 10.70 -13.41 14.65
C GLU A 119 9.59 -12.34 14.67
N LEU A 120 8.57 -12.44 13.81
CA LEU A 120 7.43 -11.52 13.84
C LEU A 120 6.52 -11.79 15.05
N LEU A 121 6.30 -13.06 15.39
CA LEU A 121 5.48 -13.44 16.55
C LEU A 121 6.08 -12.94 17.87
N GLY A 122 7.41 -12.81 17.94
CA GLY A 122 8.12 -12.25 19.09
C GLY A 122 8.00 -10.73 19.25
N ARG A 123 7.41 -10.01 18.27
CA ARG A 123 7.21 -8.56 18.34
C ARG A 123 6.00 -8.20 19.20
N ALA A 124 5.98 -6.96 19.70
CA ALA A 124 4.81 -6.41 20.37
C ALA A 124 3.57 -6.55 19.46
N ASN A 125 2.45 -7.03 20.04
CA ASN A 125 1.22 -7.35 19.31
C ASN A 125 1.43 -8.23 18.06
N ARG A 126 2.47 -9.09 18.05
CA ARG A 126 2.81 -9.94 16.90
C ARG A 126 3.04 -9.13 15.62
N GLY A 127 3.52 -7.89 15.77
CA GLY A 127 3.74 -6.93 14.68
C GLY A 127 2.47 -6.30 14.10
N GLU A 128 1.29 -6.56 14.67
CA GLU A 128 0.07 -5.84 14.29
C GLU A 128 0.24 -4.34 14.51
N GLY A 129 -0.11 -3.56 13.48
CA GLY A 129 0.17 -2.13 13.49
C GLY A 129 1.64 -1.78 13.24
N LEU A 130 2.46 -2.66 12.66
CA LEU A 130 3.72 -2.29 12.02
C LEU A 130 3.58 -2.30 10.51
N GLN A 131 4.62 -1.82 9.83
CA GLN A 131 4.70 -1.79 8.38
C GLN A 131 5.60 -2.91 7.87
N LEU A 132 5.20 -3.52 6.75
CA LEU A 132 6.00 -4.46 6.00
C LEU A 132 6.31 -3.84 4.64
N ALA A 133 7.60 -3.69 4.34
CA ALA A 133 8.05 -3.37 2.99
C ALA A 133 8.19 -4.66 2.21
N ILE A 134 7.41 -4.82 1.13
CA ILE A 134 7.47 -5.97 0.23
C ILE A 134 8.16 -5.54 -1.06
N GLY A 135 9.25 -6.24 -1.40
CA GLY A 135 10.11 -5.95 -2.53
C GLY A 135 11.57 -5.74 -2.11
N ASN A 136 12.30 -5.01 -2.94
CA ASN A 136 13.71 -4.70 -2.72
C ASN A 136 13.95 -3.17 -2.73
N ALA A 137 15.18 -2.75 -2.50
CA ALA A 137 15.54 -1.34 -2.42
C ALA A 137 15.25 -0.55 -3.71
N GLN A 138 15.19 -1.21 -4.88
CA GLN A 138 14.87 -0.56 -6.16
C GLN A 138 13.36 -0.45 -6.39
N ALA A 139 12.58 -1.45 -5.96
CA ALA A 139 11.14 -1.49 -6.12
C ALA A 139 10.51 -2.21 -4.93
N HIS A 140 9.79 -1.44 -4.10
CA HIS A 140 9.03 -1.98 -2.97
C HIS A 140 7.69 -1.26 -2.81
N SER A 141 6.80 -1.90 -2.07
CA SER A 141 5.52 -1.35 -1.63
C SER A 141 5.41 -1.47 -0.11
N LEU A 142 4.71 -0.52 0.51
CA LEU A 142 4.51 -0.47 1.96
C LEU A 142 3.11 -0.94 2.33
N TRP A 143 3.06 -1.82 3.32
CA TRP A 143 1.84 -2.47 3.76
C TRP A 143 1.73 -2.46 5.27
N ARG A 144 0.57 -2.07 5.78
CA ARG A 144 0.25 -2.16 7.20
C ARG A 144 -0.12 -3.59 7.56
N ILE A 145 0.46 -4.14 8.62
CA ILE A 145 0.01 -5.42 9.20
C ILE A 145 -1.27 -5.15 10.00
N LEU A 146 -2.39 -5.70 9.53
CA LEU A 146 -3.68 -5.61 10.22
C LEU A 146 -3.86 -6.73 11.23
N GLN A 147 -3.43 -7.94 10.86
CA GLN A 147 -3.64 -9.13 11.66
C GLN A 147 -2.51 -10.12 11.42
N THR A 148 -2.07 -10.78 12.49
CA THR A 148 -1.10 -11.89 12.45
C THR A 148 -1.73 -13.14 13.07
N GLU A 149 -1.74 -14.23 12.32
CA GLU A 149 -2.27 -15.53 12.75
C GLU A 149 -1.20 -16.62 12.61
N GLN A 150 -1.31 -17.67 13.44
CA GLN A 150 -0.53 -18.89 13.25
C GLN A 150 -1.48 -20.02 12.84
N THR A 151 -1.17 -20.68 11.72
CA THR A 151 -1.97 -21.82 11.23
C THR A 151 -1.64 -23.10 11.98
N VAL A 152 -2.45 -24.15 11.79
CA VAL A 152 -2.17 -25.50 12.34
C VAL A 152 -0.80 -26.04 11.90
N SER A 153 -0.35 -25.70 10.69
CA SER A 153 0.97 -26.04 10.16
C SER A 153 2.13 -25.22 10.74
N GLN A 154 1.81 -24.32 11.68
CA GLN A 154 2.69 -23.34 12.34
C GLN A 154 3.16 -22.20 11.44
N ASP A 155 2.62 -22.10 10.23
CA ASP A 155 2.92 -20.98 9.32
C ASP A 155 2.39 -19.67 9.92
N VAL A 156 3.20 -18.61 9.78
CA VAL A 156 2.83 -17.26 10.18
C VAL A 156 2.13 -16.59 9.01
N LEU A 157 0.83 -16.35 9.17
CA LEU A 157 -0.05 -15.78 8.16
C LEU A 157 -0.34 -14.32 8.55
N VAL A 158 -0.16 -13.40 7.60
CA VAL A 158 -0.43 -11.98 7.81
C VAL A 158 -1.50 -11.48 6.85
N THR A 159 -2.37 -10.62 7.38
CA THR A 159 -3.30 -9.80 6.58
C THR A 159 -2.77 -8.38 6.55
N LEU A 160 -2.60 -7.86 5.34
CA LEU A 160 -1.89 -6.63 5.04
C LEU A 160 -2.79 -5.65 4.30
N ARG A 161 -2.70 -4.34 4.57
CA ARG A 161 -3.41 -3.29 3.83
C ARG A 161 -2.42 -2.34 3.18
N ALA A 162 -2.65 -1.97 1.92
CA ALA A 162 -1.77 -1.04 1.21
C ALA A 162 -1.76 0.34 1.88
N GLU A 163 -0.58 0.94 2.00
CA GLU A 163 -0.40 2.32 2.52
C GLU A 163 -0.10 3.34 1.42
N SER A 164 -0.38 3.01 0.16
CA SER A 164 -0.28 3.98 -0.93
C SER A 164 -1.61 4.72 -1.09
N ALA A 165 -1.56 6.03 -1.32
CA ALA A 165 -2.73 6.82 -1.73
C ALA A 165 -3.18 6.49 -3.15
N PHE A 166 -2.29 5.93 -3.98
CA PHE A 166 -2.65 5.45 -5.31
C PHE A 166 -3.72 4.36 -5.19
N GLY A 167 -4.92 4.69 -5.64
CA GLY A 167 -6.15 3.88 -5.51
C GLY A 167 -7.27 4.58 -4.74
N VAL A 168 -6.94 5.40 -3.73
CA VAL A 168 -7.92 6.28 -3.04
C VAL A 168 -8.01 7.60 -3.77
N LEU A 169 -6.88 8.29 -3.89
CA LEU A 169 -6.73 9.40 -4.83
C LEU A 169 -6.59 8.80 -6.25
N PRO A 170 -7.49 9.14 -7.19
CA PRO A 170 -7.38 8.73 -8.58
C PRO A 170 -6.20 9.44 -9.24
N ALA A 171 -5.67 8.89 -10.33
CA ALA A 171 -4.59 9.55 -11.07
C ALA A 171 -5.10 10.88 -11.65
N LEU A 172 -4.37 11.96 -11.42
CA LEU A 172 -4.79 13.29 -11.86
C LEU A 172 -4.75 13.41 -13.40
N ASN A 173 -5.90 13.69 -13.99
CA ASN A 173 -6.06 14.06 -15.39
C ASN A 173 -5.84 15.57 -15.57
N ILE A 174 -4.57 15.99 -15.59
CA ILE A 174 -4.20 17.41 -15.58
C ILE A 174 -4.74 18.20 -16.77
N ASP A 175 -5.01 17.55 -17.90
CA ASP A 175 -5.55 18.17 -19.11
C ASP A 175 -6.97 18.72 -18.92
N GLN A 176 -7.66 18.35 -17.83
CA GLN A 176 -8.96 18.91 -17.49
C GLN A 176 -8.88 20.26 -16.77
N ALA A 177 -7.72 20.60 -16.20
CA ALA A 177 -7.52 21.89 -15.56
C ALA A 177 -7.21 22.98 -16.62
N PRO A 178 -7.69 24.22 -16.42
CA PRO A 178 -7.30 25.35 -17.27
C PRO A 178 -5.77 25.52 -17.32
N ASP A 179 -5.22 25.78 -18.51
CA ASP A 179 -3.77 25.77 -18.79
C ASP A 179 -2.95 26.62 -17.80
N GLU A 180 -3.40 27.83 -17.52
CA GLU A 180 -2.75 28.76 -16.59
C GLU A 180 -2.75 28.29 -15.13
N THR A 181 -3.54 27.28 -14.80
CA THR A 181 -3.71 26.78 -13.42
C THR A 181 -3.12 25.38 -13.21
N ARG A 182 -2.70 24.68 -14.28
CA ARG A 182 -2.23 23.29 -14.22
C ARG A 182 -1.17 23.07 -13.15
N LYS A 183 -0.14 23.93 -13.10
CA LYS A 183 0.93 23.84 -12.10
C LYS A 183 0.38 23.87 -10.66
N SER A 184 -0.52 24.80 -10.35
CA SER A 184 -1.10 24.91 -9.01
C SER A 184 -1.89 23.67 -8.59
N VAL A 185 -2.59 23.03 -9.55
CA VAL A 185 -3.34 21.79 -9.31
C VAL A 185 -2.39 20.62 -9.10
N SER A 186 -1.36 20.47 -9.94
CA SER A 186 -0.34 19.43 -9.80
C SER A 186 0.41 19.55 -8.47
N ASP A 187 0.84 20.75 -8.08
CA ASP A 187 1.56 20.98 -6.83
C ASP A 187 0.68 20.65 -5.61
N ALA A 188 -0.62 21.00 -5.65
CA ALA A 188 -1.55 20.66 -4.58
C ALA A 188 -1.82 19.15 -4.48
N TYR A 189 -1.96 18.49 -5.63
CA TYR A 189 -2.15 17.04 -5.70
C TYR A 189 -0.94 16.29 -5.12
N GLU A 190 0.27 16.71 -5.52
CA GLU A 190 1.52 16.09 -5.06
C GLU A 190 1.71 16.25 -3.54
N ARG A 191 1.32 17.39 -2.95
CA ARG A 191 1.35 17.56 -1.49
C ARG A 191 0.47 16.54 -0.77
N VAL A 192 -0.74 16.27 -1.27
CA VAL A 192 -1.60 15.23 -0.70
C VAL A 192 -0.94 13.86 -0.80
N MET A 193 -0.37 13.53 -1.96
CA MET A 193 0.34 12.27 -2.18
C MET A 193 1.52 12.08 -1.21
N GLN A 194 2.24 13.16 -0.89
CA GLN A 194 3.37 13.14 0.04
C GLN A 194 2.94 12.90 1.50
N VAL A 195 1.81 13.49 1.94
CA VAL A 195 1.40 13.42 3.34
C VAL A 195 0.49 12.23 3.66
N ALA A 196 -0.27 11.71 2.68
CA ALA A 196 -1.40 10.81 2.87
C ALA A 196 -1.20 9.63 3.84
N TYR A 197 0.03 9.12 3.97
CA TYR A 197 0.38 8.00 4.87
C TYR A 197 1.69 8.18 5.65
N ARG A 198 2.38 9.31 5.48
CA ARG A 198 3.68 9.57 6.14
C ARG A 198 3.56 10.54 7.31
N ASP A 199 2.44 11.25 7.39
CA ASP A 199 2.32 12.43 8.22
C ASP A 199 1.21 12.28 9.27
N SER A 200 1.11 13.25 10.16
CA SER A 200 0.04 13.28 11.17
C SER A 200 -1.35 13.31 10.52
N PRO A 201 -2.39 12.73 11.15
CA PRO A 201 -3.76 12.79 10.62
C PRO A 201 -4.23 14.22 10.31
N THR A 202 -3.84 15.18 11.14
CA THR A 202 -4.10 16.62 10.92
C THR A 202 -3.48 17.11 9.62
N SER A 203 -2.19 16.80 9.36
CA SER A 203 -1.50 17.20 8.12
C SER A 203 -2.21 16.64 6.87
N VAL A 204 -2.67 15.38 6.93
CA VAL A 204 -3.42 14.77 5.83
C VAL A 204 -4.72 15.51 5.54
N VAL A 205 -5.51 15.81 6.58
CA VAL A 205 -6.76 16.57 6.45
C VAL A 205 -6.51 17.96 5.86
N ASP A 206 -5.48 18.66 6.34
CA ASP A 206 -5.14 20.01 5.89
C ASP A 206 -4.74 20.03 4.40
N GLN A 207 -3.93 19.08 3.95
CA GLN A 207 -3.56 19.01 2.53
C GLN A 207 -4.73 18.57 1.64
N CYS A 208 -5.60 17.67 2.12
CA CYS A 208 -6.82 17.31 1.40
C CYS A 208 -7.72 18.54 1.23
N ARG A 209 -7.89 19.33 2.29
CA ARG A 209 -8.66 20.59 2.25
C ARG A 209 -8.08 21.57 1.23
N ASN A 210 -6.76 21.75 1.25
CA ASN A 210 -6.05 22.61 0.31
C ASN A 210 -6.27 22.17 -1.15
N LEU A 211 -6.14 20.87 -1.43
CA LEU A 211 -6.41 20.32 -2.76
C LEU A 211 -7.87 20.54 -3.18
N CYS A 212 -8.84 20.28 -2.29
CA CYS A 212 -10.25 20.54 -2.54
C CYS A 212 -10.51 22.02 -2.88
N ALA A 213 -9.91 22.96 -2.15
CA ALA A 213 -10.04 24.40 -2.42
C ALA A 213 -9.50 24.73 -3.82
N VAL A 214 -8.27 24.32 -4.12
CA VAL A 214 -7.64 24.55 -5.42
C VAL A 214 -8.49 23.97 -6.55
N VAL A 215 -8.84 22.69 -6.48
CA VAL A 215 -9.58 22.00 -7.56
C VAL A 215 -10.96 22.62 -7.77
N SER A 216 -11.73 22.86 -6.70
CA SER A 216 -13.08 23.43 -6.82
C SER A 216 -13.07 24.86 -7.38
N ALA A 217 -12.16 25.71 -6.91
CA ALA A 217 -11.93 27.06 -7.46
C ALA A 217 -11.62 27.04 -8.96
N ARG A 218 -10.70 26.16 -9.40
CA ARG A 218 -10.30 26.08 -10.82
C ARG A 218 -11.38 25.44 -11.69
N TRP A 219 -12.16 24.51 -11.15
CA TRP A 219 -13.32 23.96 -11.83
C TRP A 219 -14.42 25.00 -12.03
N LEU A 220 -14.75 25.77 -11.00
CA LEU A 220 -15.71 26.89 -11.10
C LEU A 220 -15.22 27.97 -12.06
N TYR A 221 -13.92 28.29 -12.04
CA TYR A 221 -13.32 29.19 -13.02
C TYR A 221 -13.50 28.67 -14.46
N LYS A 222 -13.23 27.38 -14.71
CA LYS A 222 -13.45 26.74 -16.03
C LYS A 222 -14.90 26.86 -16.50
N LEU A 223 -15.87 26.76 -15.59
CA LEU A 223 -17.30 26.84 -15.90
C LEU A 223 -17.80 28.26 -16.12
N THR A 224 -17.27 29.23 -15.38
CA THR A 224 -17.83 30.59 -15.32
C THR A 224 -16.98 31.66 -16.00
N GLY A 225 -15.70 31.39 -16.23
CA GLY A 225 -14.70 32.39 -16.67
C GLY A 225 -14.36 33.45 -15.61
N ASN A 226 -14.89 33.35 -14.38
CA ASN A 226 -14.67 34.34 -13.34
C ASN A 226 -13.37 34.10 -12.59
N ARG A 227 -12.34 34.90 -12.88
CA ARG A 227 -11.01 34.79 -12.23
C ARG A 227 -11.04 35.00 -10.72
N ALA A 228 -12.02 35.74 -10.18
CA ALA A 228 -12.13 35.94 -8.73
C ALA A 228 -12.31 34.62 -7.95
N MET A 229 -12.83 33.58 -8.62
CA MET A 229 -12.97 32.24 -8.02
C MET A 229 -11.62 31.61 -7.66
N LEU A 230 -10.51 32.02 -8.30
CA LEU A 230 -9.19 31.40 -8.10
C LEU A 230 -8.57 31.69 -6.73
N ASP A 231 -9.04 32.75 -6.06
CA ASP A 231 -8.55 33.20 -4.75
C ASP A 231 -9.46 32.74 -3.59
N GLU A 232 -10.53 32.02 -3.89
CA GLU A 232 -11.48 31.53 -2.89
C GLU A 232 -10.91 30.39 -2.05
N ASP A 233 -11.21 30.42 -0.75
CA ASP A 233 -10.97 29.28 0.14
C ASP A 233 -12.06 28.22 -0.03
N LEU A 234 -11.90 27.05 0.59
CA LEU A 234 -12.83 25.93 0.44
C LEU A 234 -14.27 26.28 0.84
N GLY A 235 -14.44 27.05 1.93
CA GLY A 235 -15.77 27.46 2.40
C GLY A 235 -16.51 28.34 1.38
N ASP A 236 -15.78 29.25 0.74
CA ASP A 236 -16.31 30.12 -0.30
C ASP A 236 -16.61 29.33 -1.57
N SER A 237 -15.70 28.41 -1.95
CA SER A 237 -15.90 27.51 -3.08
C SER A 237 -17.16 26.65 -2.91
N ILE A 238 -17.44 26.10 -1.72
CA ILE A 238 -18.68 25.35 -1.43
C ILE A 238 -19.92 26.22 -1.67
N THR A 239 -19.86 27.49 -1.23
CA THR A 239 -20.95 28.46 -1.40
C THR A 239 -21.13 28.82 -2.87
N ALA A 240 -20.04 28.99 -3.62
CA ALA A 240 -20.06 29.27 -5.05
C ALA A 240 -20.64 28.10 -5.86
N VAL A 241 -20.27 26.84 -5.55
CA VAL A 241 -20.88 25.64 -6.16
C VAL A 241 -22.40 25.63 -5.91
N LYS A 242 -22.81 25.84 -4.66
CA LYS A 242 -24.23 25.91 -4.29
C LYS A 242 -24.99 27.00 -5.06
N LYS A 243 -24.37 28.17 -5.23
CA LYS A 243 -24.98 29.30 -5.95
C LYS A 243 -25.09 29.03 -7.46
N HIS A 244 -24.09 28.39 -8.05
CA HIS A 244 -24.06 28.12 -9.49
C HIS A 244 -25.04 27.02 -9.92
N PHE A 245 -25.09 25.90 -9.18
CA PHE A 245 -25.90 24.73 -9.53
C PHE A 245 -27.24 24.65 -8.77
N GLY A 246 -27.40 25.45 -7.71
CA GLY A 246 -28.57 25.37 -6.82
C GLY A 246 -28.48 24.25 -5.79
N GLU A 247 -29.59 24.02 -5.07
CA GLU A 247 -29.62 23.08 -3.94
C GLU A 247 -29.76 21.60 -4.33
N LYS A 248 -30.20 21.31 -5.56
CA LYS A 248 -30.56 19.95 -5.99
C LYS A 248 -29.47 19.27 -6.81
N GLU A 249 -28.64 20.04 -7.48
CA GLU A 249 -27.59 19.53 -8.37
C GLU A 249 -26.22 19.52 -7.66
N GLN A 250 -25.32 18.67 -8.14
CA GLN A 250 -23.95 18.52 -7.63
C GLN A 250 -23.86 18.33 -6.10
N ARG A 251 -24.89 17.71 -5.50
CA ARG A 251 -24.99 17.48 -4.05
C ARG A 251 -23.85 16.64 -3.49
N LEU A 252 -23.41 15.63 -4.23
CA LEU A 252 -22.33 14.76 -3.78
C LEU A 252 -20.98 15.49 -3.82
N ILE A 253 -20.71 16.28 -4.86
CA ILE A 253 -19.55 17.18 -4.92
C ILE A 253 -19.53 18.09 -3.70
N ARG A 254 -20.65 18.77 -3.41
CA ARG A 254 -20.77 19.65 -2.24
C ARG A 254 -20.56 18.90 -0.93
N ALA A 255 -21.20 17.74 -0.75
CA ALA A 255 -21.06 16.94 0.45
C ALA A 255 -19.61 16.49 0.69
N SER A 256 -18.87 16.16 -0.37
CA SER A 256 -17.44 15.81 -0.26
C SER A 256 -16.58 17.00 0.16
N LEU A 257 -16.80 18.17 -0.45
CA LEU A 257 -16.13 19.42 -0.06
C LEU A 257 -16.45 19.79 1.40
N GLU A 258 -17.73 19.73 1.79
CA GLU A 258 -18.20 20.01 3.15
C GLU A 258 -17.60 19.03 4.16
N THR A 259 -17.53 17.74 3.84
CA THR A 259 -16.93 16.72 4.70
C THR A 259 -15.48 17.07 5.04
N VAL A 260 -14.65 17.36 4.01
CA VAL A 260 -13.25 17.74 4.23
C VAL A 260 -13.14 19.06 4.99
N ASN A 261 -13.99 20.04 4.68
CA ASN A 261 -13.99 21.33 5.36
C ASN A 261 -14.38 21.22 6.84
N LEU A 262 -15.27 20.29 7.21
CA LEU A 262 -15.70 20.05 8.60
C LEU A 262 -14.68 19.29 9.44
N LEU A 263 -13.74 18.56 8.82
CA LEU A 263 -12.65 17.89 9.53
C LEU A 263 -11.54 18.88 9.91
N HIS A 264 -11.31 19.92 9.11
CA HIS A 264 -10.24 20.91 9.31
C HIS A 264 -10.20 21.57 10.70
N PRO A 265 -11.31 22.06 11.28
CA PRO A 265 -11.28 22.69 12.59
C PRO A 265 -10.84 21.75 13.72
N ARG A 266 -10.96 20.42 13.54
CA ARG A 266 -10.49 19.43 14.54
C ARG A 266 -8.97 19.41 14.68
N GLY A 267 -8.23 19.95 13.71
CA GLY A 267 -6.77 20.09 13.79
C GLY A 267 -6.30 21.28 14.64
N LYS A 268 -7.21 22.17 15.06
CA LYS A 268 -6.88 23.42 15.76
C LYS A 268 -7.40 23.36 17.20
N ASP A 269 -6.50 23.45 18.18
CA ASP A 269 -6.86 23.31 19.60
C ASP A 269 -7.95 24.29 20.07
N ASN A 270 -7.83 25.57 19.70
CA ASN A 270 -8.82 26.59 20.06
C ASN A 270 -10.22 26.29 19.47
N GLU A 271 -10.28 25.78 18.24
CA GLU A 271 -11.53 25.44 17.58
C GLU A 271 -12.13 24.17 18.16
N ARG A 272 -11.29 23.17 18.50
CA ARG A 272 -11.72 21.97 19.22
C ARG A 272 -12.35 22.30 20.57
N GLU A 273 -11.74 23.18 21.35
CA GLU A 273 -12.29 23.61 22.64
C GLU A 273 -13.60 24.38 22.44
N ARG A 274 -13.60 25.35 21.52
CA ARG A 274 -14.77 26.18 21.20
C ARG A 274 -15.99 25.36 20.77
N TYR A 275 -15.78 24.34 19.93
CA TYR A 275 -16.85 23.53 19.35
C TYR A 275 -17.00 22.14 20.00
N LYS A 276 -16.23 21.86 21.07
CA LYS A 276 -16.20 20.56 21.77
C LYS A 276 -15.96 19.37 20.82
N LEU A 277 -15.00 19.53 19.92
CA LEU A 277 -14.67 18.51 18.92
C LEU A 277 -13.61 17.54 19.47
N ARG A 278 -13.69 16.28 19.03
CA ARG A 278 -12.61 15.31 19.25
C ARG A 278 -11.40 15.61 18.35
N GLU A 279 -10.25 15.06 18.73
CA GLU A 279 -9.04 15.10 17.92
C GLU A 279 -9.22 14.34 16.59
N VAL A 280 -8.44 14.75 15.57
CA VAL A 280 -8.37 14.10 14.27
C VAL A 280 -7.79 12.70 14.44
N SER A 281 -8.55 11.68 14.05
CA SER A 281 -8.08 10.29 14.06
C SER A 281 -7.54 9.87 12.69
N LYS A 282 -6.89 8.69 12.63
CA LYS A 282 -6.45 8.12 11.34
C LYS A 282 -7.62 7.86 10.40
N GLU A 283 -8.77 7.47 10.94
CA GLU A 283 -10.00 7.23 10.18
C GLU A 283 -10.56 8.53 9.59
N ASP A 284 -10.41 9.68 10.27
CA ASP A 284 -10.77 10.98 9.69
C ASP A 284 -9.87 11.34 8.50
N ALA A 285 -8.57 11.08 8.61
CA ALA A 285 -7.62 11.28 7.53
C ALA A 285 -7.93 10.39 6.32
N GLU A 286 -8.27 9.10 6.56
CA GLU A 286 -8.76 8.21 5.51
C GLU A 286 -10.04 8.75 4.84
N LEU A 287 -11.02 9.20 5.64
CA LEU A 287 -12.25 9.79 5.11
C LEU A 287 -11.97 11.02 4.24
N ALA A 288 -11.06 11.91 4.67
CA ALA A 288 -10.67 13.09 3.90
C ALA A 288 -10.04 12.72 2.55
N LEU A 289 -9.15 11.72 2.52
CA LEU A 289 -8.56 11.20 1.28
C LEU A 289 -9.62 10.61 0.36
N HIS A 290 -10.54 9.80 0.89
CA HIS A 290 -11.62 9.20 0.11
C HIS A 290 -12.59 10.25 -0.46
N ALA A 291 -12.99 11.24 0.34
CA ALA A 291 -13.85 12.34 -0.12
C ALA A 291 -13.16 13.18 -1.22
N THR A 292 -11.86 13.46 -1.06
CA THR A 292 -11.07 14.19 -2.05
C THR A 292 -10.90 13.39 -3.34
N GLY A 293 -10.63 12.09 -3.23
CA GLY A 293 -10.53 11.20 -4.37
C GLY A 293 -11.87 11.05 -5.11
N PHE A 294 -13.00 11.02 -4.39
CA PHE A 294 -14.33 11.03 -4.98
C PHE A 294 -14.59 12.34 -5.74
N LEU A 295 -14.30 13.49 -5.13
CA LEU A 295 -14.42 14.80 -5.77
C LEU A 295 -13.68 14.85 -7.11
N LEU A 296 -12.42 14.40 -7.15
CA LEU A 296 -11.64 14.39 -8.40
C LEU A 296 -12.31 13.57 -9.50
N ARG A 297 -12.94 12.43 -9.16
CA ARG A 297 -13.66 11.58 -10.14
C ARG A 297 -14.93 12.26 -10.64
N GLU A 298 -15.75 12.81 -9.74
CA GLU A 298 -17.00 13.50 -10.12
C GLU A 298 -16.76 14.73 -11.00
N LEU A 299 -15.63 15.41 -10.81
CA LEU A 299 -15.22 16.53 -11.65
C LEU A 299 -14.66 16.11 -13.01
N GLY A 300 -14.43 14.81 -13.23
CA GLY A 300 -13.76 14.26 -14.41
C GLY A 300 -12.24 14.45 -14.41
N TRP A 301 -11.66 14.86 -13.28
CA TRP A 301 -10.22 15.16 -13.13
C TRP A 301 -9.44 13.96 -12.59
N GLY A 302 -10.09 12.86 -12.20
CA GLY A 302 -9.48 11.61 -11.77
C GLY A 302 -9.66 10.48 -12.79
N ARG A 303 -8.59 9.72 -13.06
CA ARG A 303 -8.60 8.44 -13.80
C ARG A 303 -8.37 7.26 -12.87
#